data_AF-A0A8S0FJV0-F1
#
_entry.id   AF-A0A8S0FJV0-F1
#
_cell.length_a   1.000
_cell.length_b   1.000
_cell.length_c   1.000
_cell.angle_alpha   90.00
_cell.angle_beta   90.00
_cell.angle_gamma   90.00
#
_symmetry.space_group_name_H-M   'P 1'
#
loop_
_entity.id
_entity.type
_entity.pdbx_description
1 polymer ?
#
loop_
_entity_poly.entity_id
_entity_poly.type
_entity_poly.pdbx_seq_one_letter_code
_entity_poly.pdbx_strand_id
1 'polypeptide(L)'
;MPNNKMLDRDDMIHIGICAWRSGQDTEQVMEHAESATRNAGLQGGNSWAIYDDSLPEKGRGNVRWRTLIEQMLSRGGPRLYQKPAVTREGRVHHRELMCRIFDGNEEVSSAEYMPMVLQFGLSEEYDRLLASAVLFHYCVTGQRKIWRFRLPLSR
;
A
#
# COMPACT_ATOMS: atom_id res chain seq x y z
N MET A 1 14.30 23.11 -44.14
CA MET A 1 14.79 22.25 -43.04
C MET A 1 14.03 22.62 -41.78
N PRO A 2 13.59 21.67 -40.94
CA PRO A 2 12.94 22.05 -39.69
C PRO A 2 13.95 22.81 -38.83
N ASN A 3 13.50 23.96 -38.31
CA ASN A 3 14.33 24.89 -37.56
C ASN A 3 14.71 24.21 -36.23
N ASN A 4 16.01 23.96 -36.02
CA ASN A 4 16.53 23.47 -34.75
C ASN A 4 16.32 24.60 -33.73
N LYS A 5 15.22 24.56 -32.96
CA LYS A 5 15.00 25.49 -31.85
C LYS A 5 16.22 25.35 -30.94
N MET A 6 17.04 26.39 -30.93
CA MET A 6 18.14 26.56 -29.98
C MET A 6 17.56 26.31 -28.59
N LEU A 7 18.14 25.37 -27.84
CA LEU A 7 17.65 24.97 -26.51
C LEU A 7 17.48 26.22 -25.65
N ASP A 8 16.24 26.57 -25.35
CA ASP A 8 15.92 27.67 -24.45
C ASP A 8 16.19 27.19 -23.03
N ARG A 9 17.16 27.80 -22.35
CA ARG A 9 17.58 27.38 -21.00
C ARG A 9 16.46 27.53 -19.97
N ASP A 10 15.56 28.46 -20.22
CA ASP A 10 14.45 28.71 -19.33
C ASP A 10 13.33 27.69 -19.51
N ASP A 11 13.34 26.90 -20.60
CA ASP A 11 12.29 25.95 -21.03
C ASP A 11 12.89 24.62 -21.56
N MET A 12 13.57 23.88 -20.68
CA MET A 12 14.30 22.64 -21.03
C MET A 12 13.69 21.37 -20.44
N ILE A 13 13.10 21.44 -19.24
CA ILE A 13 12.68 20.28 -18.46
C ILE A 13 11.25 20.45 -17.96
N HIS A 14 10.41 19.47 -18.26
CA HIS A 14 9.04 19.37 -17.76
C HIS A 14 8.86 18.03 -17.08
N ILE A 15 8.42 18.05 -15.81
CA ILE A 15 8.25 16.84 -15.00
C ILE A 15 6.77 16.63 -14.74
N GLY A 16 6.22 15.54 -15.27
CA GLY A 16 4.91 15.03 -14.86
C GLY A 16 5.02 14.04 -13.71
N ILE A 17 4.26 14.26 -12.64
CA ILE A 17 4.17 13.35 -11.50
C ILE A 17 2.76 12.75 -11.48
N CYS A 18 2.65 11.43 -11.33
CA CYS A 18 1.37 10.77 -11.08
C CYS A 18 1.51 9.74 -9.95
N ALA A 19 0.44 9.55 -9.18
CA ALA A 19 0.39 8.54 -8.13
C ALA A 19 -0.36 7.31 -8.65
N TRP A 20 0.29 6.14 -8.64
CA TRP A 20 -0.38 4.87 -8.91
C TRP A 20 -1.31 4.47 -7.77
N ARG A 21 -2.46 3.91 -8.12
CA ARG A 21 -3.44 3.37 -7.18
C ARG A 21 -3.80 1.95 -7.58
N SER A 22 -4.05 1.10 -6.58
CA SER A 22 -4.46 -0.29 -6.81
C SER A 22 -5.70 -0.36 -7.70
N GLY A 23 -5.65 -1.22 -8.73
CA GLY A 23 -6.71 -1.36 -9.73
C GLY A 23 -6.49 -0.55 -11.01
N GLN A 24 -5.50 0.36 -11.06
CA GLN A 24 -5.10 1.00 -12.30
C GLN A 24 -4.25 0.08 -13.16
N ASP A 25 -4.58 0.01 -14.45
CA ASP A 25 -3.74 -0.65 -15.45
C ASP A 25 -2.55 0.24 -15.82
N THR A 26 -1.49 -0.39 -16.30
CA THR A 26 -0.26 0.23 -16.79
C THR A 26 -0.50 1.33 -17.82
N GLU A 27 -1.43 1.13 -18.76
CA GLU A 27 -1.77 2.14 -19.78
C GLU A 27 -2.34 3.42 -19.13
N GLN A 28 -3.22 3.27 -18.15
CA GLN A 28 -3.81 4.40 -17.42
C GLN A 28 -2.75 5.20 -16.65
N VAL A 29 -1.76 4.52 -16.05
CA VAL A 29 -0.64 5.19 -15.37
C VAL A 29 0.19 6.01 -16.36
N MET A 30 0.47 5.44 -17.53
CA MET A 30 1.21 6.11 -18.58
C MET A 30 0.47 7.34 -19.10
N GLU A 31 -0.84 7.22 -19.36
CA GLU A 31 -1.68 8.37 -19.76
C GLU A 31 -1.68 9.49 -18.72
N HIS A 32 -1.77 9.15 -17.43
CA HIS A 32 -1.74 10.13 -16.35
C HIS A 32 -0.38 10.84 -16.25
N ALA A 33 0.72 10.09 -16.33
CA ALA A 33 2.07 10.64 -16.32
C ALA A 33 2.31 11.57 -17.53
N GLU A 34 1.84 11.16 -18.71
CA GLU A 34 1.91 11.99 -19.91
C GLU A 34 1.08 13.27 -19.78
N SER A 35 -0.15 13.17 -19.26
CA SER A 35 -1.02 14.32 -19.04
C SER A 35 -0.38 15.32 -18.08
N ALA A 36 0.19 14.86 -16.97
CA ALA A 36 0.96 15.71 -16.07
C ALA A 36 2.17 16.36 -16.75
N THR A 37 2.92 15.60 -17.56
CA THR A 37 4.10 16.13 -18.27
C THR A 37 3.70 17.19 -19.30
N ARG A 38 2.58 16.98 -20.01
CA ARG A 38 2.00 17.96 -20.94
C ARG A 38 1.56 19.23 -20.19
N ASN A 39 0.91 19.09 -19.03
CA ASN A 39 0.51 20.23 -18.21
C ASN A 39 1.71 21.05 -17.73
N ALA A 40 2.80 20.40 -17.32
CA ALA A 40 4.05 21.09 -17.00
C ALA A 40 4.57 21.88 -18.23
N GLY A 41 4.62 21.25 -19.40
CA GLY A 41 5.00 21.93 -20.65
C GLY A 41 4.15 23.17 -20.98
N LEU A 42 2.85 23.12 -20.70
CA LEU A 42 1.93 24.24 -20.96
C LEU A 42 2.11 25.42 -19.98
N GLN A 43 2.61 25.18 -18.76
CA GLN A 43 2.90 26.27 -17.83
C GLN A 43 4.07 27.15 -18.30
N GLY A 44 4.87 26.63 -19.25
CA GLY A 44 6.03 27.32 -19.80
C GLY A 44 7.21 27.33 -18.83
N GLY A 45 8.40 27.29 -19.41
CA GLY A 45 9.64 27.22 -18.67
C GLY A 45 9.84 25.89 -17.94
N ASN A 46 10.91 25.81 -17.16
CA ASN A 46 11.21 24.63 -16.35
C ASN A 46 10.19 24.46 -15.22
N SER A 47 9.35 23.43 -15.33
CA SER A 47 8.16 23.29 -14.49
C SER A 47 7.85 21.83 -14.16
N TRP A 48 6.99 21.64 -13.17
CA TRP A 48 6.46 20.32 -12.81
C TRP A 48 4.97 20.41 -12.55
N ALA A 49 4.25 19.34 -12.83
CA ALA A 49 2.82 19.24 -12.56
C ALA A 49 2.48 17.85 -12.03
N ILE A 50 1.49 17.79 -11.15
CA ILE A 50 0.92 16.54 -10.66
C ILE A 50 -0.38 16.29 -11.43
N TYR A 51 -0.56 15.05 -11.88
CA TYR A 51 -1.87 14.58 -12.34
C TYR A 51 -2.80 14.48 -11.14
N ASP A 52 -3.72 15.44 -11.01
CA ASP A 52 -4.74 15.49 -9.96
C ASP A 52 -6.11 15.23 -10.59
N ASP A 53 -6.48 13.95 -10.68
CA ASP A 53 -7.84 13.58 -11.07
C ASP A 53 -8.72 13.65 -9.81
N SER A 54 -9.54 14.69 -9.75
CA SER A 54 -10.36 15.06 -8.60
C SER A 54 -11.26 13.91 -8.13
N LEU A 55 -10.77 13.12 -7.17
CA LEU A 55 -11.50 12.15 -6.35
C LEU A 55 -10.85 12.13 -4.96
N PRO A 56 -11.65 12.03 -3.88
CA PRO A 56 -11.32 12.53 -2.55
C PRO A 56 -9.98 12.00 -2.06
N GLU A 57 -9.22 12.90 -1.43
CA GLU A 57 -7.95 12.66 -0.77
C GLU A 57 -7.97 11.30 -0.05
N LYS A 58 -7.48 10.24 -0.72
CA LYS A 58 -7.26 8.92 -0.11
C LYS A 58 -6.06 8.94 0.83
N GLY A 59 -5.42 10.10 1.03
CA GLY A 59 -4.52 10.33 2.13
C GLY A 59 -5.32 10.37 3.44
N ARG A 60 -5.30 9.27 4.21
CA ARG A 60 -5.67 9.38 5.63
C ARG A 60 -4.63 10.26 6.30
N GLY A 61 -5.06 11.40 6.85
CA GLY A 61 -4.18 12.23 7.67
C GLY A 61 -3.67 11.47 8.89
N ASN A 62 -2.52 11.88 9.45
CA ASN A 62 -1.87 11.19 10.56
C ASN A 62 -2.79 10.93 11.76
N VAL A 63 -3.66 11.88 12.10
CA VAL A 63 -4.63 11.72 13.20
C VAL A 63 -5.61 10.58 12.89
N ARG A 64 -6.12 10.51 11.66
CA ARG A 64 -7.05 9.45 11.26
C ARG A 64 -6.37 8.08 11.23
N TRP A 65 -5.13 8.01 10.75
CA TRP A 65 -4.32 6.78 10.82
C TRP A 65 -4.11 6.32 12.24
N ARG A 66 -3.74 7.24 13.13
CA ARG A 66 -3.50 6.94 14.54
C ARG A 66 -4.75 6.36 15.20
N THR A 67 -5.88 7.04 15.04
CA THR A 67 -7.18 6.57 15.56
C THR A 67 -7.54 5.19 15.01
N LEU A 68 -7.35 4.95 13.71
CA LEU A 68 -7.65 3.67 13.08
C LEU A 68 -6.81 2.52 13.66
N ILE A 69 -5.51 2.75 13.87
CA ILE A 69 -4.59 1.73 14.40
C ILE A 69 -4.89 1.47 15.88
N GLU A 70 -5.07 2.51 16.69
CA GLU A 70 -5.42 2.38 18.11
C GLU A 70 -6.77 1.63 18.28
N GLN A 71 -7.76 1.92 17.42
CA GLN A 71 -9.02 1.17 17.39
C GLN A 71 -8.82 -0.30 17.00
N MET A 72 -7.92 -0.60 16.07
CA MET A 72 -7.62 -1.99 15.72
C MET A 72 -6.92 -2.73 16.86
N LEU A 73 -5.94 -2.11 17.53
CA LEU A 73 -5.22 -2.72 18.65
C LEU A 73 -6.17 -2.99 19.83
N SER A 74 -7.01 -2.02 20.19
CA SER A 74 -8.02 -2.18 21.25
C SER A 74 -9.06 -3.26 20.95
N ARG A 75 -9.29 -3.62 19.68
CA ARG A 75 -10.17 -4.72 19.26
C ARG A 75 -9.47 -6.08 19.22
N GLY A 76 -8.23 -6.17 19.69
CA GLY A 76 -7.46 -7.42 19.75
C GLY A 76 -6.58 -7.68 18.53
N GLY A 77 -6.32 -6.66 17.71
CA GLY A 77 -5.37 -6.74 16.60
C GLY A 77 -6.02 -6.91 15.22
N PRO A 78 -5.20 -7.13 14.17
CA PRO A 78 -5.70 -7.24 12.80
C PRO A 78 -6.46 -8.55 12.59
N ARG A 79 -7.38 -8.54 11.62
CA ARG A 79 -8.05 -9.75 11.16
C ARG A 79 -7.10 -10.59 10.30
N LEU A 80 -7.10 -11.90 10.56
CA LEU A 80 -6.25 -12.86 9.87
C LEU A 80 -6.99 -13.59 8.76
N TYR A 81 -6.44 -13.52 7.56
CA TYR A 81 -6.85 -14.30 6.40
C TYR A 81 -5.77 -15.32 6.06
N GLN A 82 -6.18 -16.45 5.48
CA GLN A 82 -5.24 -17.52 5.10
C GLN A 82 -5.29 -17.77 3.62
N LYS A 83 -4.12 -17.71 2.98
CA LYS A 83 -3.93 -18.10 1.60
C LYS A 83 -3.07 -19.37 1.52
N PRO A 84 -3.56 -20.48 0.95
CA PRO A 84 -2.74 -21.66 0.76
C PRO A 84 -1.69 -21.42 -0.32
N ALA A 85 -0.43 -21.69 0.00
CA ALA A 85 0.65 -21.78 -0.96
C ALA A 85 0.79 -23.26 -1.36
N VAL A 86 0.51 -23.55 -2.62
CA VAL A 86 0.49 -24.92 -3.15
C VAL A 86 1.76 -25.23 -3.94
N THR A 87 2.23 -26.48 -3.88
CA THR A 87 3.31 -26.98 -4.73
C THR A 87 2.80 -27.16 -6.16
N ARG A 88 3.73 -27.43 -7.10
CA ARG A 88 3.37 -27.74 -8.50
C ARG A 88 2.43 -28.94 -8.60
N GLU A 89 2.52 -29.90 -7.67
CA GLU A 89 1.64 -31.07 -7.58
C GLU A 89 0.29 -30.78 -6.89
N GLY A 90 -0.02 -29.52 -6.61
CA GLY A 90 -1.28 -29.10 -5.99
C GLY A 90 -1.38 -29.37 -4.48
N ARG A 91 -0.30 -29.82 -3.84
CA ARG A 91 -0.28 -30.06 -2.39
C ARG A 91 -0.07 -28.74 -1.65
N VAL A 92 -0.82 -28.49 -0.59
CA VAL A 92 -0.60 -27.31 0.26
C VAL A 92 0.78 -27.45 0.93
N HIS A 93 1.71 -26.53 0.65
CA HIS A 93 3.04 -26.49 1.24
C HIS A 93 3.09 -25.67 2.53
N HIS A 94 2.29 -24.61 2.63
CA HIS A 94 2.06 -23.80 3.83
C HIS A 94 0.89 -22.85 3.59
N ARG A 95 0.54 -22.07 4.63
CA ARG A 95 -0.45 -21.01 4.54
C ARG A 95 0.21 -19.68 4.86
N GLU A 96 0.06 -18.72 3.97
CA GLU A 96 0.44 -17.33 4.21
C GLU A 96 -0.69 -16.65 4.99
N LEU A 97 -0.32 -15.92 6.05
CA LEU A 97 -1.27 -15.11 6.81
C LEU A 97 -1.26 -13.70 6.27
N MET A 98 -2.44 -13.24 5.86
CA MET A 98 -2.65 -11.88 5.42
C MET A 98 -3.38 -11.11 6.52
N CYS A 99 -2.75 -10.03 6.98
CA CYS A 99 -3.29 -9.20 8.06
C CYS A 99 -4.07 -8.03 7.47
N ARG A 100 -5.30 -7.83 7.94
CA ARG A 100 -6.23 -6.82 7.42
C ARG A 100 -6.87 -6.05 8.56
N ILE A 101 -7.08 -4.76 8.34
CA ILE A 101 -7.82 -3.88 9.26
C ILE A 101 -9.00 -3.27 8.52
N PHE A 102 -9.98 -2.72 9.24
CA PHE A 102 -11.20 -2.18 8.63
C PHE A 102 -11.40 -0.72 9.04
N ASP A 103 -11.54 0.16 8.05
CA ASP A 103 -12.00 1.54 8.21
C ASP A 103 -13.45 1.61 7.69
N GLY A 104 -14.42 1.47 8.60
CA GLY A 104 -15.81 1.25 8.22
C GLY A 104 -15.98 -0.06 7.44
N ASN A 105 -16.37 0.04 6.16
CA ASN A 105 -16.52 -1.10 5.25
C ASN A 105 -15.29 -1.33 4.37
N GLU A 106 -14.27 -0.47 4.42
CA GLU A 106 -13.07 -0.60 3.59
C GLU A 106 -12.03 -1.48 4.29
N GLU A 107 -11.57 -2.53 3.60
CA GLU A 107 -10.50 -3.39 4.08
C GLU A 107 -9.13 -2.82 3.70
N VAL A 108 -8.31 -2.51 4.69
CA VAL A 108 -7.00 -1.90 4.53
C VAL A 108 -5.91 -2.98 4.67
N SER A 109 -4.99 -3.00 3.71
CA SER A 109 -3.91 -4.01 3.64
C SER A 109 -2.77 -3.70 4.62
N SER A 110 -2.05 -4.74 5.07
CA SER A 110 -0.84 -4.54 5.88
C SER A 110 0.21 -3.67 5.20
N ALA A 111 0.34 -3.74 3.86
CA ALA A 111 1.26 -2.87 3.14
C ALA A 111 0.94 -1.37 3.30
N GLU A 112 -0.34 -1.04 3.50
CA GLU A 112 -0.81 0.35 3.61
C GLU A 112 -0.66 0.89 5.04
N TYR A 113 -1.07 0.12 6.07
CA TYR A 113 -1.06 0.62 7.45
C TYR A 113 0.23 0.31 8.23
N MET A 114 1.05 -0.66 7.81
CA MET A 114 2.26 -1.04 8.56
C MET A 114 3.27 0.11 8.71
N PRO A 115 3.51 0.96 7.68
CA PRO A 115 4.37 2.13 7.86
C PRO A 115 3.91 3.03 9.00
N MET A 116 2.60 3.15 9.20
CA MET A 116 2.01 3.97 10.26
C MET A 116 2.13 3.31 11.64
N VAL A 117 2.01 1.97 11.72
CA VAL A 117 2.28 1.22 12.97
C VAL A 117 3.71 1.48 13.45
N LEU A 118 4.67 1.41 12.52
CA LEU A 118 6.07 1.72 12.79
C LEU A 118 6.26 3.20 13.19
N GLN A 119 5.70 4.12 12.40
CA GLN A 119 5.83 5.56 12.63
C GLN A 119 5.28 6.01 13.98
N PHE A 120 4.20 5.38 14.47
CA PHE A 120 3.59 5.70 15.75
C PHE A 120 4.19 4.95 16.95
N GLY A 121 5.17 4.07 16.72
CA GLY A 121 5.80 3.28 17.79
C GLY A 121 4.88 2.21 18.40
N LEU A 122 3.91 1.71 17.61
CA LEU A 122 2.91 0.73 18.04
C LEU A 122 3.26 -0.71 17.63
N SER A 123 4.47 -0.93 17.13
CA SER A 123 4.95 -2.23 16.64
C SER A 123 4.92 -3.33 17.68
N GLU A 124 5.37 -3.06 18.91
CA GLU A 124 5.43 -4.08 19.97
C GLU A 124 4.03 -4.59 20.34
N GLU A 125 3.07 -3.68 20.53
CA GLU A 125 1.69 -4.03 20.84
C GLU A 125 1.05 -4.81 19.69
N TYR A 126 1.27 -4.35 18.46
CA TYR A 126 0.81 -5.02 17.25
C TYR A 126 1.35 -6.46 17.16
N ASP A 127 2.67 -6.64 17.29
CA ASP A 127 3.33 -7.94 17.18
C ASP A 127 2.86 -8.90 18.30
N ARG A 128 2.64 -8.39 19.51
CA ARG A 128 2.10 -9.18 20.63
C ARG A 128 0.69 -9.69 20.35
N LEU A 129 -0.19 -8.83 19.84
CA LEU A 129 -1.56 -9.21 19.47
C LEU A 129 -1.56 -10.17 18.29
N LEU A 130 -0.73 -9.93 17.28
CA LEU A 130 -0.58 -10.80 16.12
C LEU A 130 -0.08 -12.19 16.53
N ALA A 131 0.97 -12.27 17.35
CA ALA A 131 1.48 -13.54 17.86
C ALA A 131 0.42 -14.30 18.67
N SER A 132 -0.31 -13.59 19.52
CA SER A 132 -1.40 -14.18 20.33
C SER A 132 -2.53 -14.71 19.44
N ALA A 133 -2.96 -13.95 18.43
CA ALA A 133 -3.99 -14.35 17.49
C ALA A 133 -3.56 -15.57 16.65
N VAL A 134 -2.29 -15.60 16.23
CA VAL A 134 -1.71 -16.74 15.52
C VAL A 134 -1.72 -17.98 16.41
N LEU A 135 -1.20 -17.89 17.64
CA LEU A 135 -1.18 -19.00 18.60
C LEU A 135 -2.57 -19.51 18.96
N PHE A 136 -3.53 -18.62 19.14
CA PHE A 136 -4.93 -18.99 19.37
C PHE A 136 -5.50 -19.75 18.17
N HIS A 137 -5.27 -19.22 16.96
CA HIS A 137 -5.70 -19.87 15.73
C HIS A 137 -5.09 -21.27 15.56
N TYR A 138 -3.80 -21.44 15.89
CA TYR A 138 -3.12 -22.72 15.93
C TYR A 138 -3.78 -23.72 16.89
N CYS A 139 -4.10 -23.27 18.11
CA CYS A 139 -4.68 -24.14 19.14
C CYS A 139 -6.10 -24.61 18.77
N VAL A 140 -6.90 -23.73 18.18
CA VAL A 140 -8.32 -24.01 17.87
C VAL A 140 -8.48 -24.83 16.60
N THR A 141 -7.67 -24.61 15.57
CA THR A 141 -7.86 -25.28 14.26
C THR A 141 -7.24 -26.66 14.16
N GLY A 142 -6.40 -27.06 15.12
CA GLY A 142 -5.89 -28.43 15.24
C GLY A 142 -5.10 -28.97 14.05
N GLN A 143 -4.85 -28.18 12.99
CA GLN A 143 -4.04 -28.68 11.88
C GLN A 143 -2.61 -28.78 12.38
N ARG A 144 -1.96 -29.93 12.18
CA ARG A 144 -0.69 -30.27 12.84
C ARG A 144 0.51 -30.34 11.89
N LYS A 145 0.31 -30.20 10.57
CA LYS A 145 1.29 -30.76 9.61
C LYS A 145 1.93 -29.79 8.62
N ILE A 146 1.50 -28.55 8.46
CA ILE A 146 2.00 -27.73 7.34
C ILE A 146 2.02 -26.23 7.71
N TRP A 147 2.97 -25.83 8.57
CA TRP A 147 2.98 -24.48 9.13
C TRP A 147 4.32 -23.78 9.00
N ARG A 148 4.47 -23.07 7.88
CA ARG A 148 5.42 -21.98 7.73
C ARG A 148 4.62 -20.72 7.48
N PHE A 149 4.53 -19.84 8.47
CA PHE A 149 3.84 -18.56 8.28
C PHE A 149 4.82 -17.52 7.78
N ARG A 150 4.43 -16.82 6.71
CA ARG A 150 5.04 -15.55 6.36
C ARG A 150 4.19 -14.47 7.02
N LEU A 151 4.77 -13.82 8.02
CA LEU A 151 4.14 -12.72 8.74
C LEU A 151 4.75 -11.40 8.25
N PRO A 152 3.95 -10.36 8.02
CA PRO A 152 4.43 -9.01 7.87
C PRO A 152 4.78 -8.46 9.27
N LEU A 153 5.88 -8.96 9.85
CA LEU A 153 6.38 -8.44 11.12
C LEU A 153 6.95 -7.04 10.90
N SER A 154 6.74 -6.15 11.86
CA SER A 154 7.51 -4.91 11.98
C SER A 154 8.97 -5.26 12.26
N ARG A 155 9.83 -5.23 11.23
CA ARG A 155 11.28 -5.22 11.44
C ARG A 155 11.78 -3.80 11.51
#